data_AF-A0A0R2XLU2-F1
#
_entry.id   AF-A0A0R2XLU2-F1
#
_cell.length_a   1.000
_cell.length_b   1.000
_cell.length_c   1.000
_cell.angle_alpha   90.00
_cell.angle_beta   90.00
_cell.angle_gamma   90.00
#
_symmetry.space_group_name_H-M   'P 1'
#
loop_
_entity.id
_entity.type
_entity.pdbx_description
1 polymer ?
#
loop_
_entity_poly.entity_id
_entity_poly.type
_entity_poly.pdbx_seq_one_letter_code
_entity_poly.pdbx_strand_id
1 'polypeptide(L)'
;MSSSINLSLTDELRSFIDSNCGDTGLYSTPSEFLRDILREKKERQELATLREGVLAGYQDLNHGRFVEFTGNLRASLKLAEKREQDDWK
;
A
#
# COMPACT_ATOMS: atom_id res chain seq x y z
N MET A 1 -17.88 11.63 -6.61
CA MET A 1 -18.60 12.24 -5.46
C MET A 1 -17.60 12.40 -4.34
N SER A 2 -17.47 13.59 -3.75
CA SER A 2 -16.66 13.78 -2.55
C SER A 2 -17.46 13.34 -1.33
N SER A 3 -16.92 12.42 -0.53
CA SER A 3 -17.44 12.11 0.79
C SER A 3 -16.75 13.01 1.82
N SER A 4 -17.52 13.55 2.76
CA SER A 4 -16.98 14.29 3.90
C SER A 4 -16.64 13.32 5.03
N ILE A 5 -15.60 13.67 5.79
CA ILE A 5 -15.23 12.98 7.03
C ILE A 5 -15.17 14.02 8.15
N ASN A 6 -15.82 13.73 9.27
CA ASN A 6 -15.70 14.53 10.49
C ASN A 6 -14.76 13.79 11.42
N LEU A 7 -13.73 14.48 11.90
CA LEU A 7 -12.71 13.89 12.75
C LEU A 7 -12.47 14.79 13.96
N SER A 8 -12.54 14.20 15.15
CA SER A 8 -12.14 14.90 16.38
C SER A 8 -10.63 14.73 16.56
N LEU A 9 -9.94 15.83 16.82
CA LEU A 9 -8.51 15.88 17.01
C LEU A 9 -8.21 16.39 18.41
N THR A 10 -7.11 15.90 18.98
CA THR A 10 -6.47 16.52 20.14
C THR A 10 -5.97 17.92 19.76
N ASP A 11 -5.83 18.81 20.75
CA ASP A 11 -5.32 20.17 20.52
C ASP A 11 -3.92 20.19 19.89
N GLU A 12 -3.07 19.23 20.27
CA GLU A 12 -1.72 19.08 19.68
C GLU A 12 -1.77 18.84 18.17
N LEU A 13 -2.54 17.84 17.73
CA LEU A 13 -2.71 17.54 16.31
C LEU A 13 -3.37 18.70 15.56
N ARG A 14 -4.29 19.43 16.21
CA ARG A 14 -4.91 20.60 15.60
C ARG A 14 -3.89 21.71 15.38
N SER A 15 -3.07 22.01 16.39
CA SER A 15 -1.99 22.99 16.29
C SER A 15 -0.97 22.63 15.22
N PHE A 16 -0.62 21.35 15.10
CA PHE A 16 0.25 20.86 14.02
C PHE A 16 -0.34 21.09 12.63
N ILE A 17 -1.64 20.86 12.44
CA ILE A 17 -2.30 21.15 11.15
C ILE A 17 -2.29 22.65 10.88
N ASP A 18 -2.66 23.47 11.86
CA ASP A 18 -2.74 24.92 11.71
C ASP A 18 -1.34 25.52 11.43
N SER A 19 -0.24 24.96 11.95
CA SER A 19 1.12 25.43 11.62
C SER A 19 1.59 25.09 10.21
N ASN A 20 0.96 24.10 9.57
CA ASN A 20 1.28 23.68 8.20
C ASN A 20 0.32 24.29 7.16
N CYS A 21 -0.71 25.01 7.61
CA CYS A 21 -1.76 25.59 6.77
C CYS A 21 -1.84 27.12 6.96
N GLY A 22 -2.38 27.82 5.96
CA GLY A 22 -2.62 29.28 6.03
C GLY A 22 -1.62 30.10 5.21
N ASP A 23 -1.59 31.42 5.41
CA ASP A 23 -0.90 32.38 4.52
C ASP A 23 0.61 32.17 4.39
N THR A 24 1.23 31.54 5.40
CA THR A 24 2.67 31.20 5.42
C THR A 24 2.93 29.70 5.28
N GLY A 25 1.88 28.88 5.28
CA GLY A 25 1.96 27.42 5.19
C GLY A 25 2.05 26.92 3.74
N LEU A 26 2.48 25.68 3.56
CA LEU A 26 2.51 25.04 2.23
C LEU A 26 1.09 24.77 1.70
N TYR A 27 0.12 24.62 2.60
CA TYR A 27 -1.26 24.25 2.27
C TYR A 27 -2.24 25.38 2.53
N SER A 28 -3.20 25.55 1.62
CA SER A 28 -4.21 26.61 1.76
C SER A 28 -5.29 26.24 2.77
N THR A 29 -5.55 24.94 2.97
CA THR A 29 -6.59 24.47 3.91
C THR A 29 -6.16 23.22 4.70
N PRO A 30 -6.63 23.05 5.94
CA PRO A 30 -6.47 21.81 6.71
C PRO A 30 -6.88 20.55 5.95
N SER A 31 -7.98 20.62 5.20
CA SER A 31 -8.51 19.49 4.42
C SER A 31 -7.60 19.09 3.27
N GLU A 32 -6.83 20.02 2.71
CA GLU A 32 -5.84 19.74 1.67
C GLU A 32 -4.62 19.05 2.27
N PHE A 33 -4.07 19.62 3.35
CA PHE A 33 -2.96 19.03 4.10
C PHE A 33 -3.24 17.59 4.53
N LEU A 34 -4.42 17.36 5.12
CA LEU A 34 -4.83 16.02 5.56
C LEU A 34 -4.98 15.04 4.39
N ARG A 35 -5.53 15.49 3.25
CA ARG A 35 -5.66 14.63 2.06
C ARG A 35 -4.30 14.19 1.53
N ASP A 36 -3.33 15.09 1.55
CA ASP A 36 -1.99 14.80 1.04
C ASP A 36 -1.21 13.87 1.98
N ILE A 37 -1.27 14.09 3.29
CA ILE A 37 -0.69 13.14 4.28
C ILE A 37 -1.32 11.76 4.15
N LEU A 38 -2.65 11.68 3.98
CA LEU A 38 -3.33 10.40 3.82
C LEU A 38 -2.91 9.69 2.53
N ARG A 39 -2.71 10.45 1.44
CA ARG A 39 -2.22 9.90 0.18
C ARG A 39 -0.81 9.35 0.33
N GLU A 40 0.11 10.12 0.90
CA GLU A 40 1.48 9.68 1.15
C GLU A 40 1.53 8.44 2.03
N LYS A 41 0.75 8.42 3.12
CA LYS A 41 0.67 7.26 4.01
C LYS A 41 0.15 6.01 3.28
N LYS A 42 -0.88 6.17 2.45
CA LYS A 42 -1.43 5.09 1.63
C LYS A 42 -0.38 4.56 0.65
N GLU A 43 0.26 5.43 -0.12
CA GLU A 43 1.29 5.05 -1.08
C GLU A 43 2.45 4.32 -0.39
N ARG A 44 2.89 4.80 0.77
CA ARG A 44 3.94 4.13 1.56
C ARG A 44 3.53 2.73 2.02
N GLN A 45 2.26 2.53 2.40
CA GLN A 45 1.74 1.22 2.78
C GLN A 45 1.66 0.28 1.57
N GLU A 46 1.16 0.76 0.43
CA GLU A 46 1.09 -0.02 -0.81
C GLU A 46 2.49 -0.42 -1.31
N LEU A 47 3.46 0.49 -1.25
CA LEU A 47 4.85 0.21 -1.58
C LEU A 47 5.50 -0.80 -0.63
N ALA A 48 5.18 -0.76 0.66
CA ALA A 48 5.67 -1.74 1.61
C ALA A 48 5.15 -3.15 1.27
N THR A 49 3.85 -3.29 1.01
CA THR A 49 3.24 -4.56 0.58
C THR A 49 3.83 -5.06 -0.74
N LEU A 50 4.02 -4.16 -1.72
CA LEU A 50 4.66 -4.51 -2.99
C LEU A 50 6.09 -5.02 -2.79
N ARG A 51 6.87 -4.32 -1.95
CA ARG A 51 8.24 -4.71 -1.64
C ARG A 51 8.30 -6.08 -0.98
N GLU A 52 7.41 -6.36 -0.04
CA GLU A 52 7.29 -7.67 0.60
C GLU A 52 6.98 -8.76 -0.43
N GLY A 53 6.02 -8.52 -1.33
CA GLY A 53 5.69 -9.46 -2.41
C GLY A 53 6.85 -9.73 -3.38
N VAL A 54 7.62 -8.69 -3.74
CA VAL A 54 8.82 -8.84 -4.58
C VAL A 54 9.89 -9.66 -3.88
N LEU A 55 10.16 -9.39 -2.59
CA LEU A 55 11.12 -10.15 -1.80
C LEU A 55 10.70 -11.62 -1.64
N ALA A 56 9.41 -11.87 -1.39
CA ALA A 56 8.86 -13.21 -1.34
C ALA A 56 9.06 -13.95 -2.67
N GLY A 57 8.76 -13.31 -3.81
CA GLY A 57 9.01 -13.89 -5.13
C GLY A 57 10.48 -14.23 -5.40
N TYR A 58 11.42 -13.38 -4.97
CA TYR A 58 12.85 -13.72 -5.06
C TYR A 58 13.23 -14.92 -4.19
N GLN A 59 12.66 -15.02 -2.99
CA GLN A 59 12.87 -16.19 -2.13
C GLN A 59 12.27 -17.44 -2.77
N ASP A 60 11.09 -17.34 -3.39
CA ASP A 60 10.46 -18.46 -4.09
C ASP A 60 11.34 -18.97 -5.24
N LEU A 61 11.95 -18.08 -6.02
CA LEU A 61 12.92 -18.46 -7.06
C LEU A 61 14.11 -19.23 -6.47
N ASN A 62 14.67 -18.76 -5.35
CA ASN A 62 15.80 -19.43 -4.69
C ASN A 62 15.43 -20.82 -4.16
N HIS A 63 14.18 -21.03 -3.74
CA HIS A 63 13.69 -22.31 -3.25
C HIS A 63 13.05 -23.18 -4.34
N GLY A 64 13.07 -22.76 -5.60
CA GLY A 64 12.44 -23.48 -6.71
C GLY A 64 10.90 -23.45 -6.69
N ARG A 65 10.30 -22.58 -5.88
CA ARG A 65 8.85 -22.42 -5.74
C ARG A 65 8.25 -21.57 -6.86
N PHE A 66 8.40 -22.00 -8.10
CA PHE A 66 7.81 -21.32 -9.24
C PHE A 66 7.22 -22.30 -10.26
N VAL A 67 6.39 -21.76 -11.14
CA VAL A 67 5.80 -22.49 -12.27
C VAL A 67 6.14 -21.74 -13.56
N GLU A 68 6.45 -22.49 -14.61
CA GLU A 68 6.69 -21.90 -15.93
C GLU A 68 5.38 -21.32 -16.49
N PHE A 69 5.45 -20.08 -16.97
CA PHE A 69 4.29 -19.42 -17.56
C PHE A 69 4.09 -19.90 -19.01
N THR A 70 2.97 -20.59 -19.25
CA THR A 70 2.65 -21.20 -20.56
C THR A 70 1.70 -20.35 -21.42
N GLY A 71 1.59 -19.04 -21.13
CA GLY A 71 0.69 -18.12 -21.85
C GLY A 71 -0.74 -18.05 -21.30
N ASN A 72 -1.09 -18.87 -20.29
CA ASN A 72 -2.36 -18.80 -19.60
C ASN A 72 -2.17 -18.55 -18.09
N LEU A 73 -2.50 -17.34 -17.65
CA LEU A 73 -2.31 -16.91 -16.27
C LEU A 73 -3.18 -17.71 -15.29
N ARG A 74 -4.46 -17.94 -15.60
CA ARG A 74 -5.37 -18.69 -14.72
C ARG A 74 -4.91 -20.12 -14.51
N ALA A 75 -4.41 -20.78 -15.58
CA ALA A 75 -3.88 -22.13 -15.49
C ALA A 75 -2.58 -22.18 -14.66
N SER A 76 -1.69 -21.20 -14.84
CA SER A 76 -0.43 -21.10 -14.10
C SER A 76 -0.67 -20.89 -12.60
N LEU A 77 -1.60 -19.99 -12.24
CA LEU A 77 -1.98 -19.75 -10.84
C LEU A 77 -2.57 -21.00 -10.18
N LYS A 78 -3.47 -21.71 -10.87
CA LYS A 78 -4.06 -22.95 -10.36
C LYS A 78 -3.00 -24.05 -10.16
N LEU A 79 -1.99 -24.13 -11.03
CA LEU A 79 -0.88 -25.06 -10.89
C LEU A 79 0.00 -24.71 -9.68
N ALA A 80 0.28 -23.41 -9.48
CA ALA A 80 1.02 -22.93 -8.31
C ALA A 80 0.27 -23.25 -7.00
N GLU A 81 -1.04 -22.96 -6.93
CA GLU A 81 -1.88 -23.31 -5.77
C GLU A 81 -1.85 -24.81 -5.47
N LYS A 82 -1.88 -25.66 -6.50
CA LYS A 82 -1.79 -27.11 -6.32
C LYS A 82 -0.42 -27.52 -5.77
N ARG A 83 0.67 -26.97 -6.30
CA ARG A 83 2.03 -27.23 -5.80
C ARG A 83 2.22 -26.76 -4.36
N GLU A 84 1.62 -25.63 -4.00
CA GLU A 84 1.62 -25.14 -2.62
C GLU A 84 0.92 -26.13 -1.67
N GLN A 85 -0.23 -26.69 -2.07
CA GLN A 85 -0.94 -27.71 -1.29
C GLN A 85 -0.14 -29.02 -1.16
N ASP A 86 0.66 -29.34 -2.18
CA ASP A 86 1.55 -30.50 -2.21
C ASP A 86 2.92 -30.23 -1.56
N ASP A 87 3.09 -29.09 -0.86
CA ASP A 87 4.31 -28.64 -0.17
C ASP A 87 5.54 -28.55 -1.11
N TRP A 88 5.28 -28.13 -2.36
CA TRP A 88 6.28 -27.98 -3.42
C TRP A 88 7.13 -29.24 -3.71
N LYS A 89 6.57 -30.43 -3.46
CA LYS A 89 7.17 -31.74 -3.78
C LYS A 89 7.11 -32.11 -5.26
#